data_AF-K1YLC9-F1
#
_entry.id   AF-K1YLC9-F1
#
_cell.length_a   1.000
_cell.length_b   1.000
_cell.length_c   1.000
_cell.angle_alpha   90.00
_cell.angle_beta   90.00
_cell.angle_gamma   90.00
#
_symmetry.space_group_name_H-M   'P 1'
#
loop_
_entity.id
_entity.type
_entity.pdbx_description
1 polymer ?
#
loop_
_entity_poly.entity_id
_entity_poly.type
_entity_poly.pdbx_seq_one_letter_code
_entity_poly.pdbx_strand_id
1 'polypeptide(L)'
;MQTTSAIRRYLSGNCLTLFLLLFCLTFGATVAHAADPVDNTFYDKARQGWFWYEDPPAAKEQEGEPKAKHRDTISLDALSIEDLWNMHPDDFQDLLNGAQKQAVQFPTEQNVLEYLTIQDIARRKALAYTHTASYVTQKYSNLFRMNQAYPTAGPGVTARVQMQRDEIAETLNLGKADHALLFFVNPHCSYCEKQRQILAYFMEKYGWQIRTVDISKEPDAATRFNITVTPTLLLIKKGHSESIPVATGVIALSELERKLYRAIRYLGGKTGGDNFLLYDFQEDSALDPQSILNGRSQPWNPTQ
;
A
#
# COMPACT_ATOMS: atom_id res chain seq x y z
N MET A 1 -13.86 -55.11 -7.01
CA MET A 1 -14.99 -55.73 -7.74
C MET A 1 -16.28 -55.06 -7.32
N GLN A 2 -16.86 -54.33 -8.27
CA GLN A 2 -18.27 -53.97 -8.50
C GLN A 2 -19.20 -53.56 -7.33
N THR A 3 -19.55 -52.27 -7.38
CA THR A 3 -20.76 -51.59 -6.92
C THR A 3 -22.04 -52.11 -7.60
N THR A 4 -23.19 -52.13 -6.93
CA THR A 4 -24.50 -51.93 -7.59
C THR A 4 -25.49 -51.19 -6.70
N SER A 5 -26.05 -50.15 -7.29
CA SER A 5 -27.19 -49.32 -6.86
C SER A 5 -28.43 -49.80 -7.62
N ALA A 6 -29.61 -49.79 -6.99
CA ALA A 6 -30.87 -50.15 -7.61
C ALA A 6 -31.78 -48.91 -7.75
N ILE A 7 -32.00 -48.49 -9.00
CA ILE A 7 -32.93 -47.45 -9.44
C ILE A 7 -34.25 -48.10 -9.84
N ARG A 8 -35.38 -47.59 -9.34
CA ARG A 8 -36.73 -48.01 -9.75
C ARG A 8 -37.23 -47.13 -10.90
N ARG A 9 -37.56 -47.76 -12.03
CA ARG A 9 -38.25 -47.15 -13.19
C ARG A 9 -39.76 -47.25 -13.01
N TYR A 10 -40.51 -46.25 -13.51
CA TYR A 10 -41.89 -46.44 -13.95
C TYR A 10 -42.12 -45.69 -15.28
N LEU A 11 -42.81 -46.37 -16.18
CA LEU A 11 -43.05 -46.07 -17.59
C LEU A 11 -44.51 -45.63 -17.82
N SER A 12 -44.74 -45.12 -19.04
CA SER A 12 -46.02 -45.01 -19.79
C SER A 12 -46.85 -43.74 -19.54
N GLY A 13 -47.42 -43.06 -20.54
CA GLY A 13 -47.45 -43.23 -22.00
C GLY A 13 -48.47 -42.27 -22.64
N ASN A 14 -48.26 -41.90 -23.92
CA ASN A 14 -49.21 -41.57 -25.02
C ASN A 14 -50.49 -40.72 -24.74
N CYS A 15 -51.10 -39.93 -25.64
CA CYS A 15 -50.93 -39.48 -27.02
C CYS A 15 -52.16 -38.57 -27.29
N LEU A 16 -52.06 -37.66 -28.26
CA LEU A 16 -53.19 -37.07 -29.03
C LEU A 16 -54.17 -36.10 -28.33
N THR A 17 -54.16 -34.83 -28.73
CA THR A 17 -55.36 -34.10 -29.20
C THR A 17 -54.98 -32.74 -29.79
N LEU A 18 -55.18 -32.64 -31.10
CA LEU A 18 -55.12 -31.44 -31.95
C LEU A 18 -56.57 -30.93 -32.12
N PHE A 19 -56.74 -29.64 -32.44
CA PHE A 19 -57.97 -28.96 -32.88
C PHE A 19 -59.06 -28.61 -31.85
N LEU A 20 -59.14 -27.31 -31.51
CA LEU A 20 -60.31 -26.45 -31.74
C LEU A 20 -60.12 -25.10 -31.02
N LEU A 21 -59.88 -24.04 -31.78
CA LEU A 21 -60.51 -22.70 -31.66
C LEU A 21 -59.70 -21.69 -32.48
N LEU A 22 -59.83 -21.84 -33.80
CA LEU A 22 -59.86 -20.68 -34.70
C LEU A 22 -61.13 -19.87 -34.39
N PHE A 23 -61.09 -18.58 -34.68
CA PHE A 23 -62.21 -17.63 -34.81
C PHE A 23 -62.55 -16.71 -33.61
N CYS A 24 -61.80 -15.60 -33.51
CA CYS A 24 -62.34 -14.23 -33.31
C CYS A 24 -61.17 -13.24 -33.52
N LEU A 25 -60.83 -12.90 -34.76
CA LEU A 25 -61.21 -11.63 -35.39
C LEU A 25 -61.03 -10.39 -34.49
N THR A 26 -59.87 -9.77 -34.69
CA THR A 26 -59.67 -8.33 -34.99
C THR A 26 -59.96 -7.24 -33.95
N PHE A 27 -58.98 -6.31 -33.92
CA PHE A 27 -59.00 -4.90 -33.47
C PHE A 27 -58.68 -4.59 -32.00
N GLY A 28 -57.55 -3.91 -31.79
CA GLY A 28 -57.26 -3.17 -30.54
C GLY A 28 -55.78 -3.07 -30.22
N ALA A 29 -55.21 -1.87 -30.38
CA ALA A 29 -53.81 -1.52 -30.20
C ALA A 29 -53.16 -2.05 -28.90
N THR A 30 -51.98 -2.66 -29.03
CA THR A 30 -50.97 -2.69 -27.98
C THR A 30 -49.78 -1.86 -28.44
N VAL A 31 -49.54 -0.74 -27.76
CA VAL A 31 -48.26 -0.04 -27.81
C VAL A 31 -47.26 -0.94 -27.08
N ALA A 32 -46.59 -1.81 -27.84
CA ALA A 32 -45.37 -2.42 -27.38
C ALA A 32 -44.28 -1.35 -27.48
N HIS A 33 -43.81 -0.87 -26.33
CA HIS A 33 -42.51 -0.21 -26.25
C HIS A 33 -41.51 -1.08 -27.01
N ALA A 34 -40.89 -0.52 -28.05
CA ALA A 34 -39.69 -1.08 -28.63
C ALA A 34 -38.65 -1.08 -27.50
N ALA A 35 -38.47 -2.24 -26.88
CA ALA A 35 -37.29 -2.51 -26.09
C ALA A 35 -36.13 -2.45 -27.08
N ASP A 36 -35.27 -1.46 -26.93
CA ASP A 36 -33.95 -1.47 -27.57
C ASP A 36 -33.33 -2.85 -27.32
N PRO A 37 -32.74 -3.50 -28.35
CA PRO A 37 -32.07 -4.76 -28.13
C PRO A 37 -30.93 -4.47 -27.17
N VAL A 38 -31.10 -4.88 -25.91
CA VAL A 38 -30.02 -4.92 -24.93
C VAL A 38 -29.03 -5.92 -25.48
N ASP A 39 -28.00 -5.40 -26.12
CA ASP A 39 -26.88 -6.16 -26.63
C ASP A 39 -26.22 -6.86 -25.43
N ASN A 40 -26.60 -8.11 -25.17
CA ASN A 40 -26.12 -8.95 -24.07
C ASN A 40 -24.67 -9.43 -24.29
N THR A 41 -23.93 -8.77 -25.18
CA THR A 41 -22.53 -9.06 -25.51
C THR A 41 -21.58 -8.92 -24.32
N PHE A 42 -22.03 -8.35 -23.20
CA PHE A 42 -21.26 -8.29 -21.95
C PHE A 42 -21.12 -9.65 -21.26
N TYR A 43 -22.17 -10.48 -21.23
CA TYR A 43 -22.15 -11.81 -20.59
C TYR A 43 -21.55 -12.89 -21.50
N ASP A 44 -21.56 -12.68 -22.82
CA ASP A 44 -20.90 -13.57 -23.78
C ASP A 44 -19.37 -13.41 -23.76
N LYS A 45 -18.85 -12.27 -23.26
CA LYS A 45 -17.41 -11.99 -23.08
C LYS A 45 -16.87 -12.51 -21.76
N ALA A 46 -17.20 -13.75 -21.39
CA ALA A 46 -16.85 -14.37 -20.10
C ALA A 46 -15.33 -14.52 -19.83
N ARG A 47 -14.46 -14.11 -20.75
CA ARG A 47 -12.99 -14.25 -20.68
C ARG A 47 -12.25 -12.97 -21.08
N GLN A 48 -12.63 -11.85 -20.47
CA GLN A 48 -11.91 -10.58 -20.59
C GLN A 48 -11.53 -10.07 -19.20
N GLY A 49 -10.35 -9.48 -19.05
CA GLY A 49 -9.85 -8.92 -17.79
C GLY A 49 -8.49 -9.47 -17.35
N TRP A 50 -7.98 -8.98 -16.22
CA TRP A 50 -6.60 -9.19 -15.76
C TRP A 50 -6.11 -10.65 -15.68
N PHE A 51 -7.02 -11.61 -15.49
CA PHE A 51 -6.71 -13.04 -15.40
C PHE A 51 -6.80 -13.78 -16.75
N TRP A 52 -7.31 -13.13 -17.80
CA TRP A 52 -7.49 -13.69 -19.13
C TRP A 52 -6.57 -12.94 -20.08
N TYR A 53 -5.57 -13.65 -20.62
CA TYR A 53 -4.68 -13.10 -21.62
C TYR A 53 -5.48 -12.73 -22.87
N GLU A 54 -5.47 -11.45 -23.21
CA GLU A 54 -5.83 -11.01 -24.55
C GLU A 54 -4.55 -11.06 -25.38
N ASP A 55 -4.60 -11.82 -26.48
CA ASP A 55 -3.48 -11.83 -27.41
C ASP A 55 -3.27 -10.39 -27.91
N PRO A 56 -2.08 -9.80 -27.71
CA PRO A 56 -1.81 -8.47 -28.19
C PRO A 56 -2.06 -8.45 -29.71
N PRO A 57 -2.64 -7.37 -30.26
CA PRO A 57 -2.85 -7.25 -31.69
C PRO A 57 -1.51 -7.52 -32.38
N ALA A 58 -1.54 -8.41 -33.39
CA ALA A 58 -0.35 -8.84 -34.11
C ALA A 58 0.50 -7.61 -34.43
N ALA A 59 1.73 -7.61 -33.90
CA ALA A 59 2.65 -6.51 -34.10
C ALA A 59 2.74 -6.29 -35.61
N LYS A 60 2.43 -5.07 -36.08
CA LYS A 60 2.76 -4.68 -37.43
C LYS A 60 4.25 -4.93 -37.58
N GLU A 61 4.61 -5.83 -38.49
CA GLU A 61 6.00 -6.13 -38.82
C GLU A 61 6.68 -4.79 -39.12
N GLN A 62 7.47 -4.31 -38.17
CA GLN A 62 8.42 -3.25 -38.44
C GLN A 62 9.50 -3.91 -39.27
N GLU A 63 9.39 -3.75 -40.59
CA GLU A 63 10.49 -3.99 -41.50
C GLU A 63 11.69 -3.17 -41.03
N GLY A 64 12.72 -3.88 -40.59
CA GLY A 64 13.97 -3.33 -40.11
C GLY A 64 14.39 -3.94 -38.79
N GLU A 65 14.70 -5.23 -38.79
CA GLU A 65 15.61 -5.77 -37.76
C GLU A 65 16.84 -4.86 -37.72
N PRO A 66 17.18 -4.21 -36.59
CA PRO A 66 18.50 -3.65 -36.46
C PRO A 66 19.45 -4.84 -36.53
N LYS A 67 20.24 -4.92 -37.61
CA LYS A 67 21.29 -5.94 -37.80
C LYS A 67 21.90 -6.21 -36.44
N ALA A 68 21.75 -7.45 -35.95
CA ALA A 68 22.33 -7.86 -34.69
C ALA A 68 23.80 -7.48 -34.74
N LYS A 69 24.19 -6.43 -34.02
CA LYS A 69 25.60 -6.10 -33.84
C LYS A 69 26.19 -7.36 -33.25
N HIS A 70 27.14 -7.97 -33.96
CA HIS A 70 27.99 -9.00 -33.38
C HIS A 70 28.52 -8.40 -32.08
N ARG A 71 28.00 -8.89 -30.95
CA ARG A 71 28.48 -8.45 -29.64
C ARG A 71 29.77 -9.20 -29.46
N ASP A 72 30.88 -8.49 -29.53
CA ASP A 72 32.21 -9.05 -29.31
C ASP A 72 32.18 -9.85 -28.01
N THR A 73 32.75 -11.05 -28.05
CA THR A 73 32.96 -11.87 -26.86
C THR A 73 33.81 -11.09 -25.88
N ILE A 74 33.30 -10.90 -24.67
CA ILE A 74 34.00 -10.19 -23.60
C ILE A 74 35.04 -11.17 -23.08
N SER A 75 36.31 -10.84 -23.27
CA SER A 75 37.43 -11.52 -22.62
C SER A 75 37.97 -10.60 -21.53
N LEU A 76 38.15 -11.17 -20.33
CA LEU A 76 38.73 -10.47 -19.18
C LEU A 76 40.27 -10.56 -19.16
N ASP A 77 40.89 -11.25 -20.13
CA ASP A 77 42.33 -11.57 -20.10
C ASP A 77 43.25 -10.34 -20.16
N ALA A 78 42.75 -9.23 -20.71
CA ALA A 78 43.50 -7.98 -20.82
C ALA A 78 43.43 -7.11 -19.56
N LEU A 79 42.55 -7.41 -18.61
CA LEU A 79 42.30 -6.59 -17.43
C LEU A 79 42.88 -7.25 -16.18
N SER A 80 43.66 -6.52 -15.39
CA SER A 80 44.09 -7.00 -14.09
C SER A 80 42.95 -6.87 -13.06
N ILE A 81 43.06 -7.62 -11.96
CA ILE A 81 42.11 -7.50 -10.83
C ILE A 81 42.14 -6.08 -10.23
N GLU A 82 43.29 -5.40 -10.25
CA GLU A 82 43.45 -4.02 -9.78
C GLU A 82 42.68 -3.03 -10.69
N ASP A 83 42.73 -3.26 -12.00
CA ASP A 83 41.97 -2.45 -12.97
C ASP A 83 40.47 -2.63 -12.76
N LEU A 84 40.02 -3.88 -12.61
CA LEU A 84 38.62 -4.20 -12.28
C LEU A 84 38.20 -3.60 -10.93
N TRP A 85 39.13 -3.51 -9.97
CA TRP A 85 38.87 -2.90 -8.68
C TRP A 85 38.68 -1.38 -8.77
N ASN A 86 39.53 -0.69 -9.52
CA ASN A 86 39.54 0.77 -9.62
C ASN A 86 38.65 1.32 -10.76
N MET A 87 38.07 0.45 -11.58
CA MET A 87 37.11 0.80 -12.64
C MET A 87 35.90 1.56 -12.10
N HIS A 88 35.39 2.49 -12.92
CA HIS A 88 34.16 3.24 -12.63
C HIS A 88 32.97 2.27 -12.45
N PRO A 89 32.02 2.55 -11.53
CA PRO A 89 30.90 1.63 -11.24
C PRO A 89 30.05 1.28 -12.46
N ASP A 90 29.79 2.24 -13.35
CA ASP A 90 28.96 2.02 -14.55
C ASP A 90 29.65 1.07 -15.53
N ASP A 91 30.92 1.31 -15.85
CA ASP A 91 31.72 0.45 -16.74
C ASP A 91 31.86 -0.97 -16.15
N PHE A 92 32.08 -1.06 -14.85
CA PHE A 92 32.18 -2.33 -14.14
C PHE A 92 30.85 -3.11 -14.17
N GLN A 93 29.72 -2.41 -14.02
CA GLN A 93 28.39 -3.00 -14.11
C GLN A 93 28.09 -3.53 -15.50
N ASP A 94 28.44 -2.78 -16.55
CA ASP A 94 28.29 -3.22 -17.94
C ASP A 94 29.14 -4.46 -18.24
N LEU A 95 30.38 -4.49 -17.74
CA LEU A 95 31.29 -5.63 -17.87
C LEU A 95 30.74 -6.87 -17.15
N LEU A 96 30.27 -6.73 -15.91
CA LEU A 96 29.65 -7.80 -15.12
C LEU A 96 28.43 -8.39 -15.84
N ASN A 97 27.54 -7.53 -16.35
CA ASN A 97 26.35 -7.93 -17.09
C ASN A 97 26.72 -8.65 -18.39
N GLY A 98 27.77 -8.19 -19.06
CA GLY A 98 28.30 -8.80 -20.26
C GLY A 98 28.86 -10.20 -20.00
N ALA A 99 29.74 -10.35 -19.01
CA ALA A 99 30.30 -11.64 -18.58
C ALA A 99 29.18 -12.61 -18.16
N GLN A 100 28.15 -12.13 -17.46
CA GLN A 100 26.98 -12.94 -17.10
C GLN A 100 26.25 -13.47 -18.35
N LYS A 101 25.97 -12.59 -19.32
CA LYS A 101 25.29 -12.98 -20.56
C LYS A 101 26.10 -14.02 -21.34
N GLN A 102 27.42 -13.85 -21.41
CA GLN A 102 28.31 -14.81 -22.07
C GLN A 102 28.32 -16.17 -21.37
N ALA A 103 28.40 -16.19 -20.03
CA ALA A 103 28.33 -17.42 -19.25
C ALA A 103 26.99 -18.15 -19.38
N VAL A 104 25.87 -17.41 -19.47
CA VAL A 104 24.53 -17.98 -19.69
C VAL A 104 24.36 -18.49 -21.12
N GLN A 105 24.86 -17.75 -22.11
CA GLN A 105 24.78 -18.15 -23.52
C GLN A 105 25.65 -19.39 -23.80
N PHE A 106 26.86 -19.43 -23.23
CA PHE A 106 27.83 -20.50 -23.41
C PHE A 106 28.41 -20.92 -22.06
N PRO A 107 27.83 -21.92 -21.39
CA PRO A 107 28.22 -22.34 -20.03
C PRO A 107 29.48 -23.23 -20.04
N THR A 108 30.57 -22.70 -20.58
CA THR A 108 31.92 -23.31 -20.48
C THR A 108 32.55 -22.98 -19.13
N GLU A 109 33.44 -23.84 -18.64
CA GLU A 109 34.19 -23.62 -17.38
C GLU A 109 34.84 -22.23 -17.33
N GLN A 110 35.50 -21.80 -18.41
CA GLN A 110 36.17 -20.50 -18.50
C GLN A 110 35.19 -19.32 -18.35
N ASN A 111 34.11 -19.27 -19.15
CA ASN A 111 33.12 -18.20 -19.07
C ASN A 111 32.46 -18.10 -17.68
N VAL A 112 32.21 -19.25 -17.04
CA VAL A 112 31.65 -19.29 -15.69
C VAL A 112 32.68 -18.80 -14.66
N LEU A 113 33.95 -19.21 -14.79
CA LEU A 113 35.03 -18.75 -13.93
C LEU A 113 35.21 -17.22 -14.02
N GLU A 114 35.23 -16.67 -15.23
CA GLU A 114 35.31 -15.23 -15.49
C GLU A 114 34.16 -14.47 -14.82
N TYR A 115 32.92 -14.91 -15.04
CA TYR A 115 31.74 -14.33 -14.41
C TYR A 115 31.78 -14.40 -12.87
N LEU A 116 32.12 -15.57 -12.31
CA LEU A 116 32.20 -15.73 -10.85
C LEU A 116 33.33 -14.89 -10.24
N THR A 117 34.43 -14.68 -10.98
CA THR A 117 35.54 -13.85 -10.53
C THR A 117 35.14 -12.38 -10.45
N ILE A 118 34.54 -11.83 -11.50
CA ILE A 118 34.07 -10.44 -11.49
C ILE A 118 32.92 -10.24 -10.48
N GLN A 119 32.06 -11.24 -10.29
CA GLN A 119 31.05 -11.24 -9.24
C GLN A 119 31.69 -11.23 -7.83
N ASP A 120 32.76 -11.99 -7.60
CA ASP A 120 33.47 -11.98 -6.32
C ASP A 120 34.14 -10.62 -6.06
N ILE A 121 34.67 -9.95 -7.09
CA ILE A 121 35.18 -8.58 -6.98
C ILE A 121 34.05 -7.62 -6.56
N ALA A 122 32.89 -7.70 -7.20
CA ALA A 122 31.72 -6.89 -6.84
C ALA A 122 31.32 -7.11 -5.37
N ARG A 123 31.28 -8.38 -4.94
CA ARG A 123 31.01 -8.78 -3.55
C ARG A 123 32.03 -8.18 -2.58
N ARG A 124 33.33 -8.20 -2.92
CA ARG A 124 34.40 -7.62 -2.09
C ARG A 124 34.35 -6.10 -2.05
N LYS A 125 34.02 -5.41 -3.15
CA LYS A 125 33.77 -3.96 -3.16
C LYS A 125 32.64 -3.58 -2.22
N ALA A 126 31.53 -4.32 -2.26
CA ALA A 126 30.40 -4.12 -1.34
C ALA A 126 30.82 -4.32 0.13
N LEU A 127 31.68 -5.31 0.42
CA LEU A 127 32.22 -5.52 1.75
C LEU A 127 33.13 -4.36 2.21
N ALA A 128 34.01 -3.87 1.33
CA ALA A 128 34.86 -2.72 1.62
C ALA A 128 34.03 -1.46 1.92
N TYR A 129 32.98 -1.20 1.13
CA TYR A 129 32.01 -0.15 1.42
C TYR A 129 31.35 -0.35 2.79
N THR A 130 30.92 -1.57 3.11
CA THR A 130 30.27 -1.89 4.39
C THR A 130 31.20 -1.60 5.58
N HIS A 131 32.49 -1.93 5.48
CA HIS A 131 33.48 -1.59 6.50
C HIS A 131 33.62 -0.07 6.69
N THR A 132 33.79 0.67 5.59
CA THR A 132 33.93 2.14 5.66
C THR A 132 32.65 2.80 6.16
N ALA A 133 31.47 2.36 5.71
CA ALA A 133 30.18 2.86 6.19
C ALA A 133 29.99 2.61 7.69
N SER A 134 30.36 1.41 8.18
CA SER A 134 30.34 1.08 9.61
C SER A 134 31.27 1.99 10.41
N TYR A 135 32.49 2.22 9.91
CA TYR A 135 33.44 3.13 10.53
C TYR A 135 32.92 4.58 10.57
N VAL A 136 32.41 5.09 9.44
CA VAL A 136 31.89 6.45 9.32
C VAL A 136 30.69 6.66 10.24
N THR A 137 29.73 5.73 10.24
CA THR A 137 28.54 5.85 11.12
C THR A 137 28.90 5.79 12.60
N GLN A 138 29.92 5.01 12.98
CA GLN A 138 30.43 4.97 14.36
C GLN A 138 31.19 6.25 14.74
N LYS A 139 32.12 6.70 13.90
CA LYS A 139 32.92 7.92 14.14
C LYS A 139 32.07 9.17 14.19
N TYR A 140 31.10 9.28 13.29
CA TYR A 140 30.19 10.42 13.16
C TYR A 140 28.80 10.09 13.72
N SER A 141 28.77 9.42 14.88
CA SER A 141 27.52 9.03 15.56
C SER A 141 26.64 10.21 15.96
N ASN A 142 27.20 11.42 16.07
CA ASN A 142 26.46 12.66 16.26
C ASN A 142 25.67 13.13 15.03
N LEU A 143 26.04 12.68 13.82
CA LEU A 143 25.30 12.95 12.59
C LEU A 143 24.26 11.85 12.34
N PHE A 144 24.66 10.57 12.51
CA PHE A 144 23.83 9.41 12.21
C PHE A 144 23.16 8.83 13.46
N ARG A 145 22.35 9.65 14.15
CA ARG A 145 21.77 9.37 15.49
C ARG A 145 20.54 8.44 15.46
N MET A 146 20.53 7.42 14.60
CA MET A 146 19.38 6.51 14.45
C MET A 146 19.05 5.76 15.74
N ASN A 147 20.07 5.27 16.46
CA ASN A 147 19.87 4.50 17.70
C ASN A 147 19.28 5.34 18.85
N GLN A 148 19.39 6.66 18.82
CA GLN A 148 18.76 7.52 19.83
C GLN A 148 17.24 7.62 19.57
N ALA A 149 16.85 7.82 18.32
CA ALA A 149 15.45 8.00 17.95
C ALA A 149 14.69 6.66 17.88
N TYR A 150 15.39 5.60 17.48
CA TYR A 150 14.85 4.27 17.27
C TYR A 150 15.83 3.18 17.77
N PRO A 151 15.98 3.01 19.09
CA PRO A 151 16.83 1.97 19.65
C PRO A 151 16.30 0.57 19.31
N THR A 152 17.22 -0.35 19.01
CA THR A 152 16.94 -1.77 18.71
C THR A 152 17.13 -2.69 19.92
N ALA A 153 17.88 -2.25 20.94
CA ALA A 153 18.08 -3.00 22.17
C ALA A 153 16.79 -3.05 23.01
N GLY A 154 16.50 -4.19 23.63
CA GLY A 154 15.26 -4.44 24.38
C GLY A 154 14.87 -3.32 25.36
N PRO A 155 15.76 -2.89 26.28
CA PRO A 155 15.46 -1.79 27.20
C PRO A 155 15.10 -0.48 26.49
N GLY A 156 15.78 -0.17 25.38
CA GLY A 156 15.50 1.02 24.58
C GLY A 156 14.17 0.92 23.83
N VAL A 157 13.82 -0.25 23.30
CA VAL A 157 12.50 -0.49 22.69
C VAL A 157 11.40 -0.28 23.72
N THR A 158 11.54 -0.86 24.92
CA THR A 158 10.57 -0.69 26.01
C THR A 158 10.42 0.78 26.41
N ALA A 159 11.53 1.50 26.61
CA ALA A 159 11.50 2.92 26.94
C ALA A 159 10.82 3.75 25.85
N ARG A 160 11.14 3.51 24.56
CA ARG A 160 10.50 4.20 23.43
C ARG A 160 9.01 3.95 23.37
N VAL A 161 8.56 2.70 23.54
CA VAL A 161 7.13 2.36 23.53
C VAL A 161 6.40 3.02 24.71
N GLN A 162 7.05 3.11 25.87
CA GLN A 162 6.50 3.81 27.03
C GLN A 162 6.35 5.31 26.75
N MET A 163 7.40 5.98 26.25
CA MET A 163 7.34 7.39 25.86
C MET A 163 6.22 7.66 24.85
N GLN A 164 6.07 6.82 23.82
CA GLN A 164 4.97 6.94 22.85
C GLN A 164 3.59 6.82 23.51
N ARG A 165 3.41 5.87 24.43
CA ARG A 165 2.12 5.68 25.12
C ARG A 165 1.78 6.86 26.02
N ASP A 166 2.76 7.37 26.75
CA ASP A 166 2.58 8.48 27.68
C ASP A 166 2.25 9.76 26.91
N GLU A 167 2.99 10.06 25.85
CA GLU A 167 2.75 11.24 25.00
C GLU A 167 1.39 11.20 24.29
N ILE A 168 1.00 10.02 23.78
CA ILE A 168 -0.34 9.82 23.19
C ILE A 168 -1.41 10.08 24.26
N ALA A 169 -1.27 9.49 25.44
CA ALA A 169 -2.25 9.63 26.51
C ALA A 169 -2.37 11.09 26.98
N GLU A 170 -1.25 11.79 27.14
CA GLU A 170 -1.21 13.21 27.50
C GLU A 170 -1.90 14.08 26.44
N THR A 171 -1.56 13.90 25.17
CA THR A 171 -2.17 14.65 24.05
C THR A 171 -3.68 14.43 23.99
N LEU A 172 -4.15 13.20 24.19
CA LEU A 172 -5.58 12.90 24.24
C LEU A 172 -6.27 13.53 25.45
N ASN A 173 -5.61 13.55 26.61
CA ASN A 173 -6.14 14.17 27.82
C ASN A 173 -6.27 15.69 27.69
N LEU A 174 -5.32 16.35 27.03
CA LEU A 174 -5.36 17.78 26.74
C LEU A 174 -6.38 18.11 25.64
N GLY A 175 -6.38 17.34 24.55
CA GLY A 175 -7.21 17.59 23.38
C GLY A 175 -8.71 17.47 23.62
N LYS A 176 -9.17 16.79 24.69
CA LYS A 176 -10.60 16.68 25.00
C LYS A 176 -11.29 18.02 25.32
N ALA A 177 -10.52 19.07 25.64
CA ALA A 177 -11.04 20.38 25.99
C ALA A 177 -11.53 21.18 24.77
N ASP A 178 -10.89 20.99 23.62
CA ASP A 178 -11.12 21.75 22.39
C ASP A 178 -11.43 20.88 21.16
N HIS A 179 -11.36 19.55 21.28
CA HIS A 179 -11.70 18.61 20.23
C HIS A 179 -12.90 17.73 20.59
N ALA A 180 -13.62 17.27 19.57
CA ALA A 180 -14.70 16.30 19.70
C ALA A 180 -14.66 15.31 18.53
N LEU A 181 -15.23 14.12 18.75
CA LEU A 181 -15.39 13.11 17.71
C LEU A 181 -16.83 13.07 17.21
N LEU A 182 -16.99 13.08 15.89
CA LEU A 182 -18.24 12.71 15.24
C LEU A 182 -18.17 11.24 14.85
N PHE A 183 -19.16 10.46 15.25
CA PHE A 183 -19.30 9.05 14.94
C PHE A 183 -20.49 8.83 14.03
N PHE A 184 -20.23 8.73 12.73
CA PHE A 184 -21.24 8.50 11.71
C PHE A 184 -21.62 7.03 11.64
N VAL A 185 -22.91 6.75 11.79
CA VAL A 185 -23.48 5.40 11.85
C VAL A 185 -24.68 5.25 10.93
N ASN A 186 -25.01 4.01 10.61
CA ASN A 186 -26.25 3.64 9.96
C ASN A 186 -26.97 2.56 10.82
N PRO A 187 -28.30 2.61 11.00
CA PRO A 187 -29.05 1.60 11.74
C PRO A 187 -28.79 0.14 11.33
N HIS A 188 -28.48 -0.12 10.07
CA HIS A 188 -28.26 -1.47 9.53
C HIS A 188 -26.79 -1.91 9.48
N CYS A 189 -25.90 -1.22 10.20
CA CYS A 189 -24.46 -1.44 10.17
C CYS A 189 -23.96 -2.32 11.35
N SER A 190 -23.65 -3.60 11.09
CA SER A 190 -23.11 -4.53 12.12
C SER A 190 -21.74 -4.10 12.66
N TYR A 191 -20.91 -3.51 11.81
CA TYR A 191 -19.60 -2.96 12.17
C TYR A 191 -19.70 -1.78 13.15
N CYS A 192 -20.76 -0.98 13.06
CA CYS A 192 -20.98 0.18 13.90
C CYS A 192 -21.23 -0.23 15.37
N GLU A 193 -21.86 -1.39 15.59
CA GLU A 193 -22.02 -1.96 16.93
C GLU A 193 -20.67 -2.32 17.55
N LYS A 194 -19.79 -2.95 16.78
CA LYS A 194 -18.43 -3.31 17.24
C LYS A 194 -17.60 -2.08 17.56
N GLN A 195 -17.68 -1.05 16.71
CA GLN A 195 -16.99 0.21 16.97
C GLN A 195 -17.51 0.91 18.23
N ARG A 196 -18.84 0.88 18.49
CA ARG A 196 -19.44 1.52 19.68
C ARG A 196 -18.85 0.97 20.98
N GLN A 197 -18.61 -0.34 21.06
CA GLN A 197 -18.00 -0.96 22.25
C GLN A 197 -16.57 -0.45 22.51
N ILE A 198 -15.79 -0.25 21.45
CA ILE A 198 -14.43 0.31 21.53
C ILE A 198 -14.48 1.77 21.97
N LEU A 199 -15.43 2.55 21.42
CA LEU A 199 -15.62 3.96 21.78
C LEU A 199 -16.09 4.14 23.22
N ALA A 200 -16.93 3.23 23.74
CA ALA A 200 -17.36 3.25 25.13
C ALA A 200 -16.15 3.16 26.09
N TYR A 201 -15.22 2.23 25.81
CA TYR A 201 -13.98 2.13 26.59
C TYR A 201 -13.09 3.37 26.43
N PHE A 202 -12.97 3.92 25.22
CA PHE A 202 -12.23 5.15 24.98
C PHE A 202 -12.80 6.35 25.77
N MET A 203 -14.13 6.48 25.80
CA MET A 203 -14.82 7.52 26.57
C MET A 203 -14.62 7.34 28.08
N GLU A 204 -14.69 6.12 28.59
CA GLU A 204 -14.43 5.82 30.00
C GLU A 204 -12.98 6.16 30.38
N LYS A 205 -12.02 5.79 29.52
CA LYS A 205 -10.58 5.99 29.77
C LYS A 205 -10.15 7.46 29.73
N TYR A 206 -10.64 8.24 28.76
CA TYR A 206 -10.14 9.61 28.53
C TYR A 206 -11.17 10.73 28.79
N GLY A 207 -12.46 10.40 28.92
CA GLY A 207 -13.53 11.39 29.12
C GLY A 207 -13.84 12.23 27.89
N TRP A 208 -13.70 11.66 26.69
CA TRP A 208 -13.95 12.37 25.42
C TRP A 208 -15.43 12.53 25.09
N GLN A 209 -15.76 13.64 24.43
CA GLN A 209 -17.09 13.86 23.86
C GLN A 209 -17.19 13.24 22.46
N ILE A 210 -18.15 12.34 22.28
CA ILE A 210 -18.43 11.70 20.99
C ILE A 210 -19.90 11.96 20.63
N ARG A 211 -20.14 12.70 19.54
CA ARG A 211 -21.47 12.88 18.96
C ARG A 211 -21.72 11.79 17.93
N THR A 212 -22.71 10.95 18.18
CA THR A 212 -23.17 9.99 17.18
C THR A 212 -24.11 10.68 16.20
N VAL A 213 -23.91 10.47 14.90
CA VAL A 213 -24.73 11.02 13.81
C VAL A 213 -25.24 9.87 12.96
N ASP A 214 -26.56 9.72 12.89
CA ASP A 214 -27.20 8.71 12.05
C ASP A 214 -27.37 9.28 10.65
N ILE A 215 -26.66 8.72 9.66
CA ILE A 215 -26.67 9.22 8.29
C ILE A 215 -28.05 9.11 7.61
N SER A 216 -28.90 8.20 8.08
CA SER A 216 -30.26 8.02 7.56
C SER A 216 -31.23 9.07 8.10
N LYS A 217 -30.95 9.65 9.28
CA LYS A 217 -31.78 10.67 9.93
C LYS A 217 -31.26 12.08 9.72
N GLU A 218 -29.93 12.24 9.61
CA GLU A 218 -29.24 13.51 9.42
C GLU A 218 -28.41 13.49 8.11
N PRO A 219 -29.05 13.34 6.92
CA PRO A 219 -28.33 13.23 5.64
C PRO A 219 -27.55 14.49 5.27
N ASP A 220 -27.99 15.67 5.72
CA ASP A 220 -27.30 16.94 5.50
C ASP A 220 -25.92 16.96 6.17
N ALA A 221 -25.81 16.38 7.38
CA ALA A 221 -24.55 16.28 8.10
C ALA A 221 -23.58 15.32 7.41
N ALA A 222 -24.08 14.18 6.90
CA ALA A 222 -23.27 13.24 6.13
C ALA A 222 -22.75 13.88 4.83
N THR A 223 -23.61 14.62 4.12
CA THR A 223 -23.24 15.32 2.88
C THR A 223 -22.21 16.40 3.12
N ARG A 224 -22.36 17.20 4.20
CA ARG A 224 -21.40 18.25 4.57
C ARG A 224 -19.97 17.75 4.75
N PHE A 225 -19.81 16.56 5.33
CA PHE A 225 -18.50 15.94 5.58
C PHE A 225 -18.13 14.87 4.54
N ASN A 226 -18.90 14.77 3.45
CA ASN A 226 -18.71 13.78 2.38
C ASN A 226 -18.60 12.33 2.89
N ILE A 227 -19.46 11.96 3.84
CA ILE A 227 -19.46 10.63 4.49
C ILE A 227 -20.38 9.69 3.71
N THR A 228 -19.79 8.71 3.04
CA THR A 228 -20.51 7.69 2.26
C THR A 228 -20.47 6.30 2.91
N VAL A 229 -19.55 6.07 3.85
CA VAL A 229 -19.30 4.77 4.47
C VAL A 229 -19.47 4.86 5.99
N THR A 230 -20.04 3.82 6.61
CA THR A 230 -20.20 3.71 8.07
C THR A 230 -19.60 2.41 8.59
N PRO A 231 -18.99 2.38 9.79
CA PRO A 231 -18.77 3.51 10.69
C PRO A 231 -17.69 4.46 10.18
N THR A 232 -17.87 5.77 10.37
CA THR A 232 -16.80 6.76 10.13
C THR A 232 -16.61 7.65 11.35
N LEU A 233 -15.36 7.83 11.76
CA LEU A 233 -14.94 8.69 12.85
C LEU A 233 -14.25 9.92 12.29
N LEU A 234 -14.74 11.10 12.66
CA LEU A 234 -14.23 12.38 12.22
C LEU A 234 -13.85 13.22 13.44
N LEU A 235 -12.61 13.70 13.49
CA LEU A 235 -12.16 14.64 14.52
C LEU A 235 -12.46 16.07 14.07
N ILE A 236 -13.04 16.84 14.98
CA ILE A 236 -13.26 18.28 14.80
C ILE A 236 -12.61 19.05 15.95
N LYS A 237 -12.21 20.30 15.69
CA LYS A 237 -11.65 21.22 16.67
C LYS A 237 -12.52 22.47 16.77
N LYS A 238 -12.78 22.93 17.99
CA LYS A 238 -13.59 24.13 18.25
C LYS A 238 -12.97 25.35 17.57
N GLY A 239 -13.77 26.10 16.82
CA GLY A 239 -13.32 27.31 16.12
C GLY A 239 -12.54 27.05 14.82
N HIS A 240 -12.35 25.79 14.44
CA HIS A 240 -11.77 25.41 13.15
C HIS A 240 -12.84 24.80 12.24
N SER A 241 -12.83 25.17 10.97
CA SER A 241 -13.72 24.59 9.95
C SER A 241 -13.21 23.25 9.42
N GLU A 242 -11.91 23.00 9.54
CA GLU A 242 -11.28 21.76 9.08
C GLU A 242 -11.59 20.60 10.02
N SER A 243 -11.77 19.43 9.42
CA SER A 243 -12.04 18.17 10.11
C SER A 243 -11.18 17.08 9.51
N ILE A 244 -10.75 16.11 10.32
CA ILE A 244 -9.87 15.03 9.86
C ILE A 244 -10.56 13.68 10.07
N PRO A 245 -10.65 12.84 9.02
CA PRO A 245 -11.12 11.47 9.18
C PRO A 245 -10.09 10.66 9.97
N VAL A 246 -10.51 10.17 11.14
CA VAL A 246 -9.70 9.31 12.00
C VAL A 246 -9.85 7.86 11.55
N ALA A 247 -11.05 7.44 11.18
CA ALA A 247 -11.31 6.08 10.73
C ALA A 247 -12.47 6.02 9.76
N THR A 248 -12.36 5.15 8.75
CA THR A 248 -13.46 4.71 7.91
C THR A 248 -13.47 3.18 8.00
N GLY A 249 -14.50 2.63 8.63
CA GLY A 249 -14.54 1.26 9.12
C GLY A 249 -14.14 1.12 10.58
N VAL A 250 -14.17 -0.13 11.07
CA VAL A 250 -13.86 -0.46 12.47
C VAL A 250 -12.34 -0.43 12.70
N ILE A 251 -11.91 0.18 13.80
CA ILE A 251 -10.50 0.22 14.21
C ILE A 251 -10.31 -0.13 15.69
N ALA A 252 -9.16 -0.73 16.01
CA ALA A 252 -8.78 -1.03 17.38
C ALA A 252 -8.50 0.25 18.19
N LEU A 253 -8.64 0.17 19.51
CA LEU A 253 -8.40 1.29 20.43
C LEU A 253 -7.01 1.92 20.25
N SER A 254 -5.96 1.09 20.17
CA SER A 254 -4.58 1.61 20.06
C SER A 254 -4.34 2.36 18.75
N GLU A 255 -5.04 1.98 17.67
CA GLU A 255 -4.98 2.70 16.40
C GLU A 255 -5.80 3.99 16.46
N LEU A 256 -6.95 3.96 17.14
CA LEU A 256 -7.76 5.16 17.40
C LEU A 256 -6.93 6.20 18.16
N GLU A 257 -6.29 5.79 19.27
CA GLU A 257 -5.44 6.64 20.09
C GLU A 257 -4.29 7.27 19.26
N ARG A 258 -3.57 6.46 18.46
CA ARG A 258 -2.48 6.95 17.60
C ARG A 258 -2.95 7.94 16.54
N LYS A 259 -4.07 7.65 15.86
CA LYS A 259 -4.60 8.52 14.81
C LYS A 259 -5.14 9.82 15.36
N LEU A 260 -5.82 9.77 16.51
CA LEU A 260 -6.26 10.97 17.23
C LEU A 260 -5.08 11.83 17.66
N TYR A 261 -4.05 11.23 18.25
CA TYR A 261 -2.83 11.94 18.62
C TYR A 261 -2.25 12.75 17.44
N ARG A 262 -2.11 12.13 16.27
CA ARG A 262 -1.60 12.81 15.06
C ARG A 262 -2.55 13.89 14.57
N ALA A 263 -3.84 13.59 14.50
CA ALA A 263 -4.86 14.52 14.00
C ALA A 263 -5.02 15.76 14.91
N ILE A 264 -4.93 15.59 16.23
CA ILE A 264 -4.93 16.70 17.21
C ILE A 264 -3.72 17.61 16.98
N ARG A 265 -2.52 17.03 16.86
CA ARG A 265 -1.29 17.81 16.63
C ARG A 265 -1.34 18.55 15.29
N TYR A 266 -1.89 17.93 14.25
CA TYR A 266 -2.07 18.55 12.94
C TYR A 266 -3.09 19.71 12.97
N LEU A 267 -4.31 19.50 13.52
CA LEU A 267 -5.31 20.57 13.67
C LEU A 267 -4.86 21.67 14.66
N GLY A 268 -3.93 21.32 15.56
CA GLY A 268 -3.25 22.25 16.44
C GLY A 268 -2.19 23.12 15.75
N GLY A 269 -1.79 22.79 14.51
CA GLY A 269 -0.68 23.44 13.81
C GLY A 269 0.70 23.07 14.35
N LYS A 270 0.80 22.03 15.20
CA LYS A 270 2.08 21.53 15.71
C LYS A 270 2.82 20.68 14.66
N THR A 271 2.07 19.96 13.84
CA THR A 271 2.61 19.13 12.75
C THR A 271 2.00 19.53 11.41
N GLY A 272 2.80 19.42 10.34
CA GLY A 272 2.42 19.52 8.94
C GLY A 272 2.43 18.16 8.25
N GLY A 273 2.46 18.17 6.91
CA GLY A 273 2.43 16.94 6.11
C GLY A 273 3.73 16.14 6.16
N ASP A 274 4.87 16.81 6.32
CA ASP A 274 6.22 16.26 6.34
C ASP A 274 6.64 15.67 7.69
N ASN A 275 6.04 16.12 8.80
CA ASN A 275 6.29 15.60 10.15
C ASN A 275 5.02 15.02 10.82
N PHE A 276 3.99 14.66 10.06
CA PHE A 276 2.70 14.15 10.57
C PHE A 276 2.83 12.92 11.50
N LEU A 277 3.84 12.09 11.29
CA LEU A 277 4.07 10.86 12.06
C LEU A 277 5.08 11.02 13.21
N LEU A 278 5.74 12.16 13.29
CA LEU A 278 6.81 12.43 14.26
C LEU A 278 6.24 12.49 15.67
N TYR A 279 6.95 12.00 16.68
CA TYR A 279 6.60 12.21 18.09
C TYR A 279 7.37 13.42 18.68
N ASP A 280 6.85 14.07 19.72
CA ASP A 280 7.51 15.23 20.34
C ASP A 280 8.91 14.85 20.84
N PHE A 281 9.09 13.67 21.45
CA PHE A 281 10.43 13.20 21.87
C PHE A 281 11.39 12.86 20.72
N GLN A 282 10.90 12.86 19.47
CA GLN A 282 11.68 12.58 18.25
C GLN A 282 12.04 13.85 17.46
N GLU A 283 11.62 15.03 17.92
CA GLU A 283 12.06 16.30 17.35
C GLU A 283 13.59 16.42 17.40
N ASP A 284 14.18 17.06 16.38
CA ASP A 284 15.64 17.18 16.20
C ASP A 284 16.43 15.85 16.14
N SER A 285 15.73 14.73 15.99
CA SER A 285 16.33 13.41 15.88
C SER A 285 16.51 12.98 14.42
N ALA A 286 17.16 11.84 14.20
CA ALA A 286 17.33 11.26 12.86
C ALA A 286 16.00 10.84 12.19
N LEU A 287 14.88 10.85 12.92
CA LEU A 287 13.53 10.59 12.40
C LEU A 287 12.78 11.87 12.01
N ASP A 288 13.32 13.04 12.34
CA ASP A 288 12.77 14.34 11.94
C ASP A 288 13.41 14.78 10.61
N PRO A 289 12.65 14.79 9.49
CA PRO A 289 13.18 15.18 8.18
C PRO A 289 13.70 16.61 8.13
N GLN A 290 13.12 17.52 8.92
CA GLN A 290 13.49 18.94 8.92
C GLN A 290 14.73 19.23 9.75
N SER A 291 15.13 18.31 10.63
CA SER A 291 16.29 18.48 11.54
C SER A 291 17.62 18.76 10.84
N ILE A 292 17.74 18.43 9.55
CA ILE A 292 18.96 18.63 8.75
C ILE A 292 18.89 19.86 7.83
N LEU A 293 17.74 20.50 7.67
CA LEU A 293 17.52 21.56 6.67
C LEU A 293 17.75 22.97 7.22
N ASN A 294 17.63 23.17 8.54
CA ASN A 294 17.68 24.49 9.17
C ASN A 294 19.11 24.97 9.44
N GLY A 295 19.80 25.46 8.40
CA GLY A 295 21.04 26.25 8.54
C GLY A 295 22.27 25.47 9.01
N ARG A 296 22.26 24.14 8.91
CA ARG A 296 23.42 23.30 9.22
C ARG A 296 24.34 23.23 8.00
N SER A 297 25.63 23.46 8.21
CA SER A 297 26.65 23.32 7.16
C SER A 297 26.80 21.84 6.74
N GLN A 298 27.34 21.62 5.54
CA GLN A 298 27.60 20.27 5.05
C GLN A 298 28.59 19.57 5.99
N PRO A 299 28.31 18.34 6.46
CA PRO A 299 29.16 17.68 7.46
C PRO A 299 30.57 17.33 6.95
N TRP A 300 30.77 17.28 5.63
CA TRP A 300 32.08 17.11 4.99
C TRP A 300 32.79 18.44 4.68
N ASN A 301 32.15 19.59 4.96
CA ASN A 301 32.74 20.91 4.85
C ASN A 301 32.41 21.74 6.11
N PRO A 302 33.16 21.58 7.21
CA PRO A 302 32.88 22.23 8.49
C PRO A 302 33.09 23.75 8.49
N THR A 303 33.46 24.35 7.34
CA THR A 303 33.68 25.79 7.18
C THR A 303 32.80 26.36 6.08
N GLN A 304 31.58 26.72 6.45
CA GLN A 304 30.82 27.91 6.01
C GLN A 304 29.98 28.38 7.18
#